data_AF-I4YDK6-F1
#
_entry.id   AF-I4YDK6-F1
#
_cell.length_a   1.000
_cell.length_b   1.000
_cell.length_c   1.000
_cell.angle_alpha   90.00
_cell.angle_beta   90.00
_cell.angle_gamma   90.00
#
_symmetry.space_group_name_H-M   'P 1'
#
loop_
_entity.id
_entity.type
_entity.pdbx_description
1 polymer ?
#
loop_
_entity_poly.entity_id
_entity_poly.type
_entity_poly.pdbx_seq_one_letter_code
_entity_poly.pdbx_strand_id
1 'polypeptide(L)' 'DPAVKQIILNLNDKSKFIVQDLDLQHILVSPDSVQSIKYELENEVCRTVHRTSAV' A
#
# COMPACT_ATOMS: atom_id res chain seq x y z
N ASP A 1 -8.93 -3.71 -4.71
CA ASP A 1 -8.24 -4.45 -5.79
C ASP A 1 -7.11 -5.30 -5.20
N PRO A 2 -6.97 -6.58 -5.58
CA PRO A 2 -5.94 -7.46 -5.03
C PRO A 2 -4.49 -7.02 -5.31
N ALA A 3 -4.23 -6.36 -6.45
CA ALA A 3 -2.89 -5.85 -6.76
C ALA A 3 -2.54 -4.66 -5.86
N VAL A 4 -3.50 -3.80 -5.57
CA VAL A 4 -3.30 -2.70 -4.59
C VAL A 4 -2.98 -3.26 -3.19
N LYS A 5 -3.64 -4.34 -2.76
CA LYS A 5 -3.32 -5.00 -1.49
C LYS A 5 -1.87 -5.51 -1.46
N GLN A 6 -1.36 -6.09 -2.55
CA GLN A 6 0.04 -6.52 -2.64
C GLN A 6 1.03 -5.36 -2.49
N ILE A 7 0.72 -4.19 -3.06
CA ILE A 7 1.54 -2.99 -2.89
C ILE A 7 1.53 -2.55 -1.42
N ILE A 8 0.36 -2.53 -0.78
CA ILE A 8 0.23 -2.16 0.63
C ILE A 8 0.98 -3.14 1.55
N LEU A 9 0.93 -4.44 1.26
CA LEU A 9 1.69 -5.47 1.99
C LEU A 9 3.21 -5.25 1.86
N ASN A 10 3.71 -4.95 0.65
CA ASN A 10 5.12 -4.62 0.44
C ASN A 10 5.55 -3.34 1.17
N LEU A 11 4.67 -2.33 1.24
CA LEU A 11 4.92 -1.11 2.01
C LEU A 11 4.94 -1.43 3.52
N ASN A 12 4.13 -2.39 3.96
CA ASN A 12 4.04 -2.81 5.35
C ASN A 12 5.33 -3.49 5.85
N ASP A 13 6.06 -4.18 4.99
CA ASP A 13 7.38 -4.73 5.34
C ASP A 13 8.37 -3.64 5.80
N LYS A 14 8.21 -2.41 5.29
CA LYS A 14 9.08 -1.27 5.62
C LYS A 14 8.64 -0.51 6.88
N SER A 15 7.33 -0.33 7.07
CA SER A 15 6.77 0.56 8.11
C SER A 15 5.78 -0.08 9.09
N LYS A 16 5.57 -1.42 9.03
CA LYS A 16 4.73 -2.22 9.95
C LYS A 16 3.47 -1.51 10.48
N PHE A 17 2.56 -1.15 9.58
CA PHE A 17 1.31 -0.44 9.88
C PHE A 17 0.05 -1.33 9.78
N ILE A 18 0.17 -2.56 9.27
CA ILE A 18 -0.90 -3.54 9.24
C ILE A 18 -0.96 -4.25 10.59
N VAL A 19 -2.11 -4.14 11.24
CA VAL A 19 -2.41 -4.82 12.50
C VAL A 19 -2.84 -6.26 12.21
N GLN A 20 -3.70 -6.45 11.21
CA GLN A 20 -4.21 -7.77 10.85
C GLN A 20 -4.60 -7.85 9.36
N ASP A 21 -4.29 -8.97 8.72
CA ASP A 21 -4.83 -9.33 7.42
C ASP A 21 -6.20 -10.02 7.62
N LEU A 22 -7.27 -9.46 7.05
CA LEU A 22 -8.62 -9.99 7.25
C LEU A 22 -9.02 -10.91 6.09
N ASP A 23 -8.88 -10.42 4.86
CA ASP A 23 -9.30 -11.13 3.65
C ASP A 23 -8.54 -10.60 2.42
N LEU A 24 -8.74 -11.23 1.25
CA LEU A 24 -8.17 -10.83 -0.05
C LEU A 24 -8.25 -9.33 -0.39
N GLN A 25 -9.21 -8.60 0.16
CA GLN A 25 -9.38 -7.16 -0.10
C GLN A 25 -9.42 -6.29 1.17
N HIS A 26 -9.37 -6.89 2.35
CA HIS A 26 -9.53 -6.17 3.62
C HIS A 26 -8.30 -6.36 4.50
N ILE A 27 -7.81 -5.25 5.03
CA ILE A 27 -6.71 -5.20 5.99
C ILE A 27 -7.13 -4.30 7.15
N LEU A 28 -6.73 -4.66 8.35
CA LEU A 28 -6.89 -3.84 9.54
C LEU A 28 -5.60 -3.06 9.78
N VAL A 29 -5.72 -1.73 9.88
CA VAL A 29 -4.60 -0.82 10.09
C VAL A 29 -4.91 0.14 11.23
N SER A 30 -3.87 0.64 11.89
CA SER A 30 -4.03 1.66 12.92
C SER A 30 -4.58 2.96 12.31
N PRO A 31 -5.52 3.65 12.99
CA PRO A 31 -6.11 4.89 12.48
C PRO A 31 -5.07 5.98 12.23
N ASP A 32 -4.03 6.06 13.06
CA ASP A 32 -2.92 7.01 12.91
C ASP A 32 -2.10 6.78 11.63
N SER A 33 -2.06 5.55 11.14
CA SER A 33 -1.29 5.17 9.96
C SER A 33 -2.05 5.35 8.64
N VAL A 34 -3.37 5.55 8.67
CA VAL A 34 -4.21 5.64 7.47
C VAL A 34 -3.74 6.75 6.52
N GLN A 35 -3.41 7.93 7.06
CA GLN A 35 -2.93 9.06 6.27
C GLN A 35 -1.57 8.78 5.64
N SER A 36 -0.64 8.19 6.39
CA SER A 36 0.69 7.81 5.89
C SER A 36 0.61 6.72 4.82
N ILE A 37 -0.24 5.70 5.02
CA ILE A 37 -0.45 4.63 4.04
C ILE A 37 -0.99 5.22 2.74
N LYS A 38 -1.96 6.15 2.82
CA LYS A 38 -2.51 6.80 1.63
C LYS A 38 -1.43 7.55 0.85
N TYR A 39 -0.62 8.36 1.55
CA TYR A 39 0.47 9.10 0.93
C TYR A 39 1.51 8.19 0.27
N GLU A 40 1.97 7.16 0.98
CA GLU A 40 2.96 6.21 0.47
C GLU A 40 2.42 5.40 -0.72
N LEU A 41 1.15 5.00 -0.66
CA LEU A 41 0.49 4.28 -1.74
C LEU A 41 0.38 5.13 -3.01
N GLU A 42 -0.04 6.40 -2.89
CA GLU A 42 -0.07 7.34 -4.01
C GLU A 42 1.32 7.55 -4.60
N ASN A 43 2.34 7.62 -3.76
CA ASN A 43 3.74 7.78 -4.18
C ASN A 43 4.27 6.54 -4.93
N GLU A 44 3.98 5.34 -4.43
CA GLU A 44 4.42 4.07 -5.04
C GLU A 44 3.68 3.79 -6.36
N VAL A 45 2.38 4.09 -6.43
CA VAL A 45 1.60 4.01 -7.67
C VAL A 45 2.14 5.01 -8.69
N CYS A 46 2.40 6.25 -8.29
CA CYS A 46 2.98 7.28 -9.15
C CYS A 46 4.34 6.83 -9.72
N ARG A 47 5.26 6.31 -8.88
CA ARG A 47 6.54 5.77 -9.35
C ARG A 47 6.37 4.63 -10.34
N THR A 48 5.44 3.72 -10.08
CA THR A 48 5.20 2.57 -10.95
C THR A 48 4.68 3.01 -12.32
N VAL A 49 3.73 3.95 -12.36
CA VAL A 49 3.18 4.49 -13.61
C VAL A 49 4.24 5.22 -14.44
N HIS A 50 5.10 6.02 -13.81
CA HIS A 50 6.20 6.70 -14.53
C HIS A 50 7.20 5.70 -15.13
N ARG A 51 7.37 4.53 -14.51
CA ARG A 51 8.26 3.48 -14.98
C ARG A 51 7.73 2.78 -16.23
N THR A 52 6.41 2.65 -16.36
CA THR A 52 5.76 2.03 -17.53
C THR A 52 5.69 2.95 -18.74
N SER A 53 5.66 4.28 -18.55
CA SER A 53 5.70 5.25 -19.66
C SER A 53 7.09 5.47 -20.26
N ALA A 54 8.14 4.86 -19.70
CA ALA A 54 9.51 4.98 -20.21
C ALA A 54 9.94 3.80 -21.11
N VAL A 55 8.98 2.99 -21.60
CA VAL A 55 9.22 1.85 -22.51
C VAL A 55 8.54 2.08 -23.84
#